data_AF-A0A535RKQ5-F1
#
_entry.id   AF-A0A535RKQ5-F1
#
_cell.length_a   1.000
_cell.length_b   1.000
_cell.length_c   1.000
_cell.angle_alpha   90.00
_cell.angle_beta   90.00
_cell.angle_gamma   90.00
#
_symmetry.space_group_name_H-M   'P 1'
#
loop_
_entity.id
_entity.type
_entity.pdbx_description
1 polymer ?
#
loop_
_entity_poly.entity_id
_entity_poly.type
_entity_poly.pdbx_seq_one_letter_code
_entity_poly.pdbx_strand_id
1 'polypeptide(L)'
;MGSLMLLFLWRDLPQKYPLGFTIRLLVAVTIAALPGIVWHPSGRVMLVVAGTAFLVLAVGLLVVMKPLSGKDIEMIAEVRPGGVRYLKWFGRGK
;
A
#
# COMPACT_ATOMS: atom_id res chain seq x y z
N MET A 1 24.13 12.04 8.81
CA MET A 1 24.24 12.45 7.40
C MET A 1 22.92 12.30 6.64
N GLY A 2 22.28 11.12 6.63
CA GLY A 2 21.01 10.93 5.90
C GLY A 2 19.83 11.79 6.34
N SER A 3 19.73 12.14 7.62
CA SER A 3 18.67 12.98 8.18
C SER A 3 18.72 14.45 7.71
N LEU A 4 19.92 15.00 7.48
CA LEU A 4 20.10 16.36 6.95
C LEU A 4 19.73 16.44 5.46
N MET A 5 20.08 15.41 4.68
CA MET A 5 19.65 15.29 3.28
C MET A 5 18.13 15.17 3.15
N LEU A 6 17.47 14.41 4.04
CA LEU A 6 16.02 14.30 4.10
C LEU A 6 15.34 15.63 4.44
N LEU A 7 15.90 16.40 5.38
CA LEU A 7 15.40 17.74 5.73
C LEU A 7 15.54 18.74 4.57
N PHE A 8 16.62 18.64 3.80
CA PHE A 8 16.84 19.49 2.63
C PHE A 8 15.92 19.12 1.47
N LEU A 9 15.81 17.82 1.15
CA LEU A 9 14.87 17.30 0.16
C LEU A 9 13.42 17.60 0.55
N TRP A 10 13.07 17.67 1.84
CA TRP A 10 11.72 18.01 2.29
C TRP A 10 11.22 19.34 1.71
N ARG A 11 12.13 20.29 1.49
CA ARG A 11 11.80 21.61 0.94
C ARG A 11 11.64 21.59 -0.58
N ASP A 12 12.39 20.73 -1.27
CA ASP A 12 12.36 20.56 -2.72
C ASP A 12 11.39 19.47 -3.21
N LEU A 13 10.84 18.65 -2.31
CA LEU A 13 9.83 17.66 -2.69
C LEU A 13 8.52 18.40 -3.04
N PRO A 14 8.06 18.33 -4.30
CA PRO A 14 6.84 19.01 -4.75
C PRO A 14 5.57 18.48 -4.07
N GLN A 15 5.67 17.33 -3.40
CA GLN A 15 4.60 16.71 -2.64
C GLN A 15 5.17 16.22 -1.30
N LYS A 16 4.67 16.78 -0.18
CA LYS A 16 4.95 16.23 1.16
C LYS A 16 4.59 14.75 1.13
N TYR A 17 5.47 13.91 1.70
CA TYR A 17 5.33 12.45 1.79
C TYR A 17 3.84 12.06 1.92
N PRO A 18 3.32 11.13 1.09
CA PRO A 18 1.91 10.77 1.11
C PRO A 18 1.61 9.93 2.37
N LEU A 19 1.68 10.56 3.53
CA LEU A 19 1.45 9.96 4.85
C LEU A 19 0.08 9.30 4.90
N GLY A 20 -0.92 9.86 4.20
CA GLY A 20 -2.23 9.23 4.04
C GLY A 20 -2.19 7.87 3.34
N PHE A 21 -1.40 7.74 2.26
CA PHE A 21 -1.19 6.45 1.59
C PHE A 21 -0.46 5.49 2.52
N THR A 22 0.66 5.91 3.11
CA THR A 22 1.49 5.06 3.97
C THR A 22 0.72 4.58 5.19
N ILE A 23 -0.06 5.43 5.85
CA ILE A 23 -0.87 5.06 7.01
C ILE A 23 -1.97 4.08 6.62
N ARG A 24 -2.71 4.33 5.53
CA ARG A 24 -3.76 3.40 5.08
C ARG A 24 -3.20 2.05 4.65
N LEU A 25 -2.05 2.05 3.98
CA LEU A 25 -1.32 0.84 3.62
C LEU A 25 -0.90 0.07 4.88
N LEU A 26 -0.26 0.75 5.83
CA LEU A 26 0.21 0.14 7.06
C LEU A 26 -0.96 -0.45 7.87
N VAL A 27 -2.09 0.28 7.97
CA VAL A 27 -3.30 -0.19 8.66
C VAL A 27 -3.89 -1.41 7.97
N ALA A 28 -4.07 -1.38 6.65
CA ALA A 28 -4.60 -2.51 5.89
C ALA A 28 -3.74 -3.77 6.06
N VAL A 29 -2.41 -3.62 5.96
CA VAL A 29 -1.44 -4.72 6.12
C VAL A 29 -1.45 -5.25 7.55
N THR A 30 -1.50 -4.36 8.54
CA THR A 30 -1.56 -4.75 9.97
C THR A 30 -2.83 -5.54 10.26
N ILE A 31 -3.98 -5.07 9.78
CA ILE A 31 -5.26 -5.78 9.96
C ILE A 31 -5.24 -7.14 9.24
N ALA A 32 -4.73 -7.18 8.01
CA ALA A 32 -4.61 -8.40 7.24
C ALA A 32 -3.70 -9.44 7.92
N ALA A 33 -2.73 -9.01 8.74
CA ALA A 33 -1.80 -9.89 9.45
C ALA A 33 -2.40 -10.54 10.71
N LEU A 34 -3.44 -9.94 11.31
CA LEU A 34 -4.05 -10.43 12.56
C LEU A 34 -4.46 -11.92 12.53
N PRO A 35 -5.09 -12.44 11.45
CA PRO A 35 -5.47 -13.84 11.37
C PRO A 35 -4.26 -14.79 11.42
N GLY A 36 -3.11 -14.39 10.85
CA GLY A 36 -1.89 -15.20 10.86
C GLY A 36 -1.20 -15.26 12.23
N ILE A 37 -1.45 -14.27 13.11
CA ILE A 37 -0.94 -14.26 14.48
C ILE A 37 -1.82 -15.14 15.38
N VAL A 38 -3.14 -15.12 15.18
CA VAL A 38 -4.08 -15.96 15.93
C VAL A 38 -3.96 -17.43 15.50
N TRP A 39 -3.82 -17.67 14.20
CA TRP A 39 -3.76 -19.00 13.63
C TRP A 39 -2.31 -19.43 13.45
N HIS A 40 -1.69 -20.02 14.48
CA HIS A 40 -0.33 -20.54 14.44
C HIS A 40 -0.20 -21.66 13.38
N PRO A 41 0.36 -21.38 12.19
CA PRO A 41 0.42 -22.37 11.13
C PRO A 41 1.60 -23.30 11.40
N SER A 42 1.31 -24.55 11.78
CA SER A 42 2.31 -25.54 12.20
C SER A 42 2.90 -26.38 11.05
N GLY A 43 2.47 -26.16 9.80
CA GLY A 43 2.93 -26.90 8.62
C GLY A 43 3.06 -26.06 7.34
N ARG A 44 3.86 -26.53 6.37
CA ARG A 44 4.13 -25.83 5.09
C ARG A 44 2.85 -25.51 4.30
N VAL A 45 1.88 -26.44 4.27
CA VAL A 45 0.60 -26.23 3.57
C VAL A 45 -0.23 -25.13 4.25
N MET A 46 -0.29 -25.15 5.59
CA MET A 46 -0.95 -24.10 6.36
C MET A 46 -0.29 -22.73 6.19
N LEU A 47 1.05 -22.68 6.09
CA LEU A 47 1.78 -21.44 5.78
C LEU A 47 1.40 -20.88 4.40
N VAL A 48 1.30 -21.74 3.38
CA VAL A 48 0.86 -21.31 2.05
C VAL A 48 -0.56 -20.77 2.13
N VAL A 49 -1.49 -21.52 2.72
CA VAL A 49 -2.91 -21.11 2.85
C VAL A 49 -3.06 -19.81 3.64
N ALA A 50 -2.35 -19.66 4.76
CA ALA A 50 -2.36 -18.44 5.56
C ALA A 50 -1.76 -17.25 4.78
N GLY A 51 -0.69 -17.49 4.00
CA GLY A 51 -0.08 -16.48 3.13
C GLY A 51 -1.02 -16.03 2.00
N THR A 52 -1.72 -16.96 1.35
CA THR A 52 -2.72 -16.61 0.32
C THR A 52 -3.89 -15.86 0.93
N ALA A 53 -4.41 -16.31 2.08
CA ALA A 53 -5.48 -15.63 2.79
C ALA A 53 -5.08 -14.21 3.21
N PHE A 54 -3.85 -14.04 3.71
CA PHE A 54 -3.28 -12.73 4.01
C PHE A 54 -3.25 -11.81 2.79
N LEU A 55 -2.75 -12.30 1.65
CA LEU A 55 -2.68 -11.50 0.42
C LEU A 55 -4.07 -11.09 -0.07
N VAL A 56 -5.04 -12.01 -0.04
CA VAL A 56 -6.42 -11.71 -0.45
C VAL A 56 -7.03 -10.66 0.47
N LEU A 57 -6.85 -10.79 1.79
CA LEU A 57 -7.33 -9.80 2.76
C LEU A 57 -6.64 -8.44 2.59
N ALA A 58 -5.32 -8.42 2.42
CA ALA A 58 -4.56 -7.20 2.23
C ALA A 58 -5.00 -6.47 0.96
N VAL A 59 -5.10 -7.18 -0.17
CA VAL A 59 -5.58 -6.62 -1.43
C VAL A 59 -7.01 -6.10 -1.28
N GLY A 60 -7.90 -6.88 -0.67
CA GLY A 60 -9.29 -6.48 -0.43
C GLY A 60 -9.39 -5.21 0.41
N LEU A 61 -8.68 -5.13 1.53
CA LEU A 61 -8.63 -3.95 2.40
C LEU A 61 -8.08 -2.72 1.66
N LEU A 62 -7.04 -2.89 0.84
CA LEU A 62 -6.49 -1.80 0.04
C LEU A 62 -7.47 -1.31 -1.03
N VAL A 63 -8.21 -2.21 -1.68
CA VAL A 63 -9.28 -1.83 -2.62
C VAL A 63 -10.40 -1.06 -1.91
N VAL A 64 -10.78 -1.45 -0.69
CA VAL A 64 -11.82 -0.77 0.10
C VAL A 64 -11.35 0.60 0.60
N MET A 65 -10.14 0.69 1.14
CA MET A 65 -9.60 1.93 1.72
C MET A 65 -9.21 2.96 0.66
N LYS A 66 -9.03 2.53 -0.61
CA LYS A 66 -8.62 3.36 -1.76
C LYS A 66 -7.50 4.33 -1.39
N PRO A 67 -6.29 3.84 -1.11
CA PRO A 67 -5.21 4.65 -0.57
C PRO A 67 -4.59 5.60 -1.60
N LEU A 68 -4.78 5.36 -2.91
CA LEU A 68 -4.24 6.23 -3.96
C LEU A 68 -5.12 7.45 -4.19
N SER A 69 -4.51 8.63 -4.27
CA SER A 69 -5.16 9.85 -4.75
C SER A 69 -5.20 9.88 -6.28
N GLY A 70 -6.20 10.53 -6.88
CA GLY A 70 -6.25 10.73 -8.34
C GLY A 70 -5.00 11.42 -8.90
N LYS A 71 -4.38 12.32 -8.13
CA LYS A 71 -3.12 12.99 -8.49
C LYS A 71 -1.92 12.04 -8.55
N ASP A 72 -1.91 11.02 -7.69
CA ASP A 72 -0.86 10.00 -7.69
C ASP A 72 -0.98 9.07 -8.91
N ILE A 73 -2.22 8.79 -9.33
CA ILE A 73 -2.50 8.01 -10.54
C ILE A 73 -2.06 8.77 -11.79
N GLU A 74 -2.29 10.08 -11.82
CA GLU A 74 -1.90 10.96 -12.92
C GLU A 74 -0.37 11.04 -13.04
N MET A 75 0.34 11.21 -11.93
CA MET A 75 1.80 11.15 -11.89
C MET A 75 2.34 9.78 -12.35
N ILE A 76 1.71 8.68 -11.94
CA ILE A 76 2.10 7.33 -12.40
C ILE A 76 1.75 7.13 -13.88
N ALA A 77 0.71 7.78 -14.40
CA ALA A 77 0.36 7.74 -15.81
C ALA A 77 1.44 8.39 -16.69
N GLU A 78 2.05 9.47 -16.22
CA GLU A 78 3.16 10.14 -16.90
C GLU A 78 4.41 9.25 -16.98
N VAL A 79 4.70 8.46 -15.94
CA VAL A 79 5.90 7.61 -15.87
C VAL A 79 5.67 6.22 -16.50
N ARG A 80 4.51 5.61 -16.27
CA ARG A 80 4.19 4.25 -16.73
C ARG A 80 2.68 4.07 -16.98
N PRO A 81 2.18 4.44 -18.18
CA PRO A 81 0.75 4.45 -18.49
C PRO A 81 0.09 3.06 -18.39
N GLY A 82 0.84 1.98 -18.64
CA GLY A 82 0.31 0.60 -18.53
C GLY A 82 -0.08 0.18 -17.10
N GLY A 83 0.52 0.78 -16.07
CA GLY A 83 0.21 0.46 -14.66
C GLY A 83 -1.08 1.11 -14.16
N VAL A 84 -1.55 2.16 -14.83
CA VAL A 84 -2.69 2.99 -14.43
C VAL A 84 -3.98 2.18 -14.34
N ARG A 85 -4.20 1.23 -15.27
CA ARG A 85 -5.41 0.40 -15.30
C ARG A 85 -5.58 -0.45 -14.05
N TYR A 86 -4.47 -0.97 -13.51
CA TYR A 86 -4.44 -1.75 -12.27
C TYR A 86 -4.58 -0.86 -11.05
N LEU A 87 -3.90 0.29 -11.05
CA LEU A 87 -3.91 1.23 -9.93
C LEU A 87 -5.24 1.97 -9.78
N LYS A 88 -6.04 2.08 -10.85
CA LYS A 88 -7.38 2.68 -10.83
C LYS A 88 -8.32 2.00 -9.83
N TRP A 89 -8.14 0.71 -9.57
CA TRP A 89 -8.92 -0.04 -8.57
C TRP A 89 -8.57 0.35 -7.13
N PHE A 90 -7.33 0.78 -6.87
CA PHE A 90 -6.85 1.25 -5.57
C PHE A 90 -6.96 2.78 -5.42
N GLY A 91 -7.36 3.46 -6.49
CA GLY A 91 -7.55 4.89 -6.59
C GLY A 91 -8.87 5.36 -6.02
N ARG A 92 -8.82 6.37 -5.15
CA ARG A 92 -9.97 7.20 -4.84
C ARG A 92 -10.17 8.15 -6.02
N GLY A 93 -10.95 7.69 -6.99
CA GLY A 93 -11.43 8.53 -8.08
C GLY A 93 -12.06 9.80 -7.52
N LYS A 94 -11.89 10.91 -8.23
CA LYS A 94 -12.80 12.05 -8.09
C LYS A 94 -14.23 11.57 -8.27
#